data_AF-A0A7I9VDN9-F1
#
_entry.id   AF-A0A7I9VDN9-F1
#
_cell.length_a   1.000
_cell.length_b   1.000
_cell.length_c   1.000
_cell.angle_alpha   90.00
_cell.angle_beta   90.00
_cell.angle_gamma   90.00
#
_symmetry.space_group_name_H-M   'P 1'
#
loop_
_entity.id
_entity.type
_entity.pdbx_description
1 polymer ?
#
loop_
_entity_poly.entity_id
_entity_poly.type
_entity_poly.pdbx_seq_one_letter_code
_entity_poly.pdbx_strand_id
1 'polypeptide(L)'
;MSRRDPVCRFYFQDAAARSRSGVWRVWTGHKGEDVYVAPSRIAGEFKLSIHRDGMNQIGYYSQEVKRQIRAADKHYLHRRARNDVPYYVAGWRVLCILVFNSNEFESVPLDVGTKPTQVLNAPTPDLDAWVFVIATDDRANAGEIESPIAGELPRPNGGSLVITGGPVAHDPSLTAAVDTDRDGFGWQAPSRRGSEEPFGFVCGLGDVPRFAEYSTNRHDPPPLVPNLPGLDGVVHPWADAPTEFAGPDAFCAVVACSDTGASVYVDPRAHCTQSHLVADVNDLISAFKLGLVDDQWRELADGRTATGVTMRATADAAGLSGYRPNPMKALKPE
;
A
#
# COMPACT_ATOMS: atom_id res chain seq x y z
N MET A 1 37.03 -1.26 -10.67
CA MET A 1 36.27 -2.02 -9.66
C MET A 1 35.02 -1.23 -9.30
N SER A 2 33.84 -1.69 -9.71
CA SER A 2 32.56 -1.07 -9.30
C SER A 2 32.39 -1.27 -7.79
N ARG A 3 32.50 -0.20 -6.98
CA ARG A 3 32.07 -0.26 -5.58
C ARG A 3 30.62 -0.71 -5.58
N ARG A 4 30.34 -1.89 -5.01
CA ARG A 4 28.97 -2.34 -4.80
C ARG A 4 28.35 -1.40 -3.77
N ASP A 5 27.15 -0.93 -4.04
CA ASP A 5 26.41 -0.06 -3.13
C ASP A 5 26.29 -0.73 -1.75
N PRO A 6 26.43 0.03 -0.63
CA PRO A 6 26.17 -0.47 0.71
C PRO A 6 24.76 -1.06 0.83
N VAL A 7 24.64 -2.24 1.42
CA VAL A 7 23.36 -2.94 1.61
C VAL A 7 23.28 -3.51 3.01
N CYS A 8 22.17 -3.24 3.70
CA CYS A 8 21.72 -3.95 4.89
C CYS A 8 20.61 -4.94 4.48
N ARG A 9 20.68 -6.17 4.99
CA ARG A 9 19.60 -7.15 4.88
C ARG A 9 19.26 -7.67 6.27
N PHE A 10 17.98 -7.83 6.54
CA PHE A 10 17.54 -8.37 7.81
C PHE A 10 16.23 -9.15 7.66
N TYR A 11 15.93 -9.99 8.64
CA TYR A 11 14.63 -10.63 8.83
C TYR A 11 14.44 -10.96 10.31
N PHE A 12 13.21 -11.21 10.72
CA PHE A 12 12.87 -11.69 12.06
C PHE A 12 12.77 -13.20 12.09
N GLN A 13 13.26 -13.81 13.16
CA GLN A 13 13.16 -15.25 13.40
C GLN A 13 12.69 -15.52 14.82
N ASP A 14 11.79 -16.49 14.99
CA ASP A 14 11.37 -16.93 16.32
C ASP A 14 12.55 -17.55 17.09
N ALA A 15 12.46 -17.56 18.42
CA ALA A 15 13.54 -18.05 19.28
C ALA A 15 13.87 -19.55 19.03
N ALA A 16 12.90 -20.32 18.52
CA ALA A 16 13.08 -21.72 18.17
C ALA A 16 13.60 -21.93 16.74
N ALA A 17 13.81 -20.87 15.98
CA ALA A 17 14.22 -20.88 14.57
C ALA A 17 13.29 -21.69 13.64
N ARG A 18 12.03 -21.86 14.01
CA ARG A 18 10.98 -22.59 13.27
C ARG A 18 10.22 -21.70 12.30
N SER A 19 10.12 -20.40 12.55
CA SER A 19 9.36 -19.48 11.69
C SER A 19 10.07 -18.14 11.55
N ARG A 20 9.86 -17.49 10.40
CA ARG A 20 10.50 -16.20 10.08
C ARG A 20 9.60 -15.26 9.29
N SER A 21 10.02 -14.00 9.24
CA SER A 21 9.54 -13.01 8.27
C SER A 21 10.21 -13.19 6.89
N GLY A 22 9.78 -12.40 5.92
CA GLY A 22 10.50 -12.15 4.67
C GLY A 22 11.85 -11.46 4.91
N VAL A 23 12.79 -11.64 3.98
CA VAL A 23 14.07 -10.92 4.03
C VAL A 23 13.91 -9.54 3.42
N TRP A 24 14.14 -8.49 4.22
CA TRP A 24 14.12 -7.11 3.76
C TRP A 24 15.51 -6.62 3.41
N ARG A 25 15.57 -5.70 2.46
CA ARG A 25 16.80 -5.08 1.97
C ARG A 25 16.66 -3.56 2.03
N VAL A 26 17.63 -2.92 2.67
CA VAL A 26 17.82 -1.47 2.67
C VAL A 26 19.17 -1.16 2.03
N TRP A 27 19.23 -0.25 1.05
CA TRP A 27 20.47 0.10 0.38
C TRP A 27 20.49 1.53 -0.09
N THR A 28 21.68 2.08 -0.31
CA THR A 28 21.84 3.41 -0.89
C THR A 28 22.09 3.33 -2.38
N GLY A 29 21.80 4.38 -3.13
CA GLY A 29 22.13 4.46 -4.56
C GLY A 29 23.61 4.64 -4.84
N HIS A 30 23.97 4.65 -6.13
CA HIS A 30 25.35 4.78 -6.60
C HIS A 30 26.08 6.03 -6.08
N LYS A 31 25.34 7.11 -5.80
CA LYS A 31 25.87 8.33 -5.19
C LYS A 31 25.76 8.36 -3.67
N GLY A 32 25.15 7.35 -3.03
CA GLY A 32 24.93 7.26 -1.59
C GLY A 32 23.84 8.20 -1.03
N GLU A 33 23.21 9.01 -1.88
CA GLU A 33 22.27 10.05 -1.44
C GLU A 33 20.81 9.56 -1.41
N ASP A 34 20.46 8.67 -2.34
CA ASP A 34 19.14 8.04 -2.40
C ASP A 34 19.13 6.77 -1.55
N VAL A 35 18.01 6.50 -0.89
CA VAL A 35 17.78 5.30 -0.09
C VAL A 35 16.70 4.46 -0.73
N TYR A 36 16.88 3.14 -0.70
CA TYR A 36 15.95 2.18 -1.25
C TYR A 36 15.59 1.12 -0.23
N VAL A 37 14.31 0.75 -0.19
CA VAL A 37 13.76 -0.24 0.73
C VAL A 37 12.84 -1.18 -0.05
N ALA A 38 13.03 -2.49 0.11
CA ALA A 38 12.18 -3.50 -0.52
C ALA A 38 12.37 -4.88 0.15
N PRO A 39 11.40 -5.79 0.02
CA PRO A 39 11.66 -7.21 0.20
C PRO A 39 12.73 -7.66 -0.80
N SER A 40 13.73 -8.40 -0.30
CA SER A 40 14.98 -8.69 -1.02
C SER A 40 14.74 -9.45 -2.33
N ARG A 41 13.76 -10.36 -2.37
CA ARG A 41 13.42 -11.17 -3.56
C ARG A 41 12.92 -10.33 -4.72
N ILE A 42 12.12 -9.31 -4.43
CA ILE A 42 11.50 -8.46 -5.46
C ILE A 42 12.17 -7.10 -5.59
N ALA A 43 13.31 -6.86 -4.94
CA ALA A 43 14.00 -5.57 -4.95
C ALA A 43 14.38 -5.03 -6.35
N GLY A 44 14.44 -5.91 -7.36
CA GLY A 44 14.64 -5.53 -8.78
C GLY A 44 13.34 -5.23 -9.53
N GLU A 45 12.20 -5.61 -8.97
CA GLU A 45 10.86 -5.42 -9.54
C GLU A 45 10.11 -4.30 -8.83
N PHE A 46 10.39 -4.11 -7.55
CA PHE A 46 9.75 -3.18 -6.63
C PHE A 46 10.78 -2.55 -5.67
N LYS A 47 10.62 -1.25 -5.40
CA LYS A 47 11.25 -0.60 -4.23
C LYS A 47 10.59 0.72 -3.89
N LEU A 48 10.59 1.07 -2.61
CA LEU A 48 10.51 2.47 -2.20
C LEU A 48 11.85 3.13 -2.50
N SER A 49 11.82 4.29 -3.12
CA SER A 49 12.96 5.17 -3.36
C SER A 49 12.74 6.46 -2.59
N ILE A 50 13.65 6.79 -1.68
CA ILE A 50 13.69 8.06 -0.97
C ILE A 50 14.84 8.85 -1.56
N HIS A 51 14.51 9.92 -2.25
CA HIS A 51 15.47 10.73 -2.99
C HIS A 51 16.03 11.87 -2.16
N ARG A 52 17.25 12.25 -2.48
CA ARG A 52 17.96 13.37 -1.83
C ARG A 52 17.20 14.69 -1.87
N ASP A 53 16.42 14.92 -2.92
CA ASP A 53 15.71 16.17 -3.19
C ASP A 53 14.40 16.32 -2.42
N GLY A 54 14.16 15.48 -1.43
CA GLY A 54 12.91 15.54 -0.67
C GLY A 54 11.86 14.59 -1.17
N MET A 55 12.05 13.91 -2.31
CA MET A 55 10.96 13.15 -2.92
C MET A 55 10.97 11.67 -2.55
N ASN A 56 9.80 11.10 -2.31
CA ASN A 56 9.59 9.65 -2.22
C ASN A 56 8.95 9.13 -3.50
N GLN A 57 9.30 7.91 -3.90
CA GLN A 57 8.70 7.26 -5.06
C GLN A 57 8.59 5.76 -4.81
N ILE A 58 7.43 5.18 -5.11
CA ILE A 58 7.29 3.73 -5.21
C ILE A 58 7.56 3.34 -6.65
N GLY A 59 8.67 2.63 -6.88
CA GLY A 59 9.11 2.19 -8.19
C GLY A 59 8.70 0.76 -8.48
N TYR A 60 7.97 0.55 -9.59
CA TYR A 60 7.76 -0.76 -10.19
C TYR A 60 8.49 -0.84 -11.53
N TYR A 61 9.34 -1.85 -11.66
CA TYR A 61 10.22 -2.00 -12.83
C TYR A 61 9.82 -3.18 -13.71
N SER A 62 9.13 -4.19 -13.17
CA SER A 62 8.59 -5.28 -13.98
C SER A 62 7.28 -4.86 -14.67
N GLN A 63 7.11 -5.29 -15.93
CA GLN A 63 5.85 -5.05 -16.67
C GLN A 63 4.67 -5.78 -16.05
N GLU A 64 4.92 -6.90 -15.37
CA GLU A 64 3.91 -7.69 -14.68
C GLU A 64 3.26 -6.88 -13.54
N VAL A 65 4.06 -6.26 -12.67
CA VAL A 65 3.52 -5.48 -11.55
C VAL A 65 2.89 -4.17 -12.04
N LYS A 66 3.43 -3.54 -13.09
CA LYS A 66 2.81 -2.37 -13.72
C LYS A 66 1.40 -2.60 -14.26
N ARG A 67 1.02 -3.85 -14.57
CA ARG A 67 -0.33 -4.23 -15.04
C ARG A 67 -1.33 -4.41 -13.89
N GLN A 68 -0.86 -4.54 -12.66
CA GLN A 68 -1.72 -4.64 -11.47
C GLN A 68 -2.26 -3.28 -11.04
N ILE A 69 -1.79 -2.18 -11.65
CA ILE A 69 -2.17 -0.81 -11.33
C ILE A 69 -2.83 -0.19 -12.55
N ARG A 70 -4.01 0.40 -12.37
CA ARG A 70 -4.74 1.06 -13.45
C ARG A 70 -3.94 2.20 -14.06
N ALA A 71 -4.13 2.43 -15.36
CA ALA A 71 -3.42 3.50 -16.05
C ALA A 71 -3.64 4.87 -15.40
N ALA A 72 -4.89 5.16 -15.00
CA ALA A 72 -5.27 6.40 -14.34
C ALA A 72 -4.56 6.59 -12.99
N ASP A 73 -4.25 5.51 -12.28
CA ASP A 73 -3.72 5.57 -10.92
C ASP A 73 -2.19 5.49 -10.83
N LYS A 74 -1.51 5.32 -11.98
CA LYS A 74 -0.04 5.35 -12.05
C LYS A 74 0.55 6.66 -11.51
N HIS A 75 -0.24 7.73 -11.45
CA HIS A 75 0.22 9.00 -10.91
C HIS A 75 0.48 8.98 -9.40
N TYR A 76 -0.19 8.12 -8.64
CA TYR A 76 0.09 7.91 -7.21
C TYR A 76 1.47 7.26 -6.97
N LEU A 77 2.07 6.70 -8.02
CA LEU A 77 3.42 6.15 -8.03
C LEU A 77 4.47 7.18 -8.45
N HIS A 78 4.04 8.37 -8.87
CA HIS A 78 4.95 9.47 -9.17
C HIS A 78 5.62 9.98 -7.90
N ARG A 79 6.69 10.76 -8.11
CA ARG A 79 7.49 11.35 -7.05
C ARG A 79 6.58 12.25 -6.21
N ARG A 80 6.44 11.94 -4.92
CA ARG A 80 5.73 12.78 -3.94
C ARG A 80 6.72 13.49 -3.04
N ALA A 81 6.45 14.73 -2.66
CA ALA A 81 7.25 15.41 -1.67
C ALA A 81 7.15 14.67 -0.33
N ARG A 82 8.25 14.59 0.41
CA ARG A 82 8.20 14.38 1.84
C ARG A 82 7.58 15.65 2.42
N ASN A 83 6.38 15.54 3.00
CA ASN A 83 5.90 16.54 3.94
C ASN A 83 6.96 16.69 5.06
N ASP A 84 6.94 17.76 5.85
CA ASP A 84 7.89 17.95 6.95
C ASP A 84 7.77 16.82 7.98
N VAL A 85 8.45 15.70 7.70
CA VAL A 85 8.36 14.49 8.50
C VAL A 85 8.95 14.82 9.87
N PRO A 86 8.21 14.62 10.96
CA PRO A 86 8.70 14.93 12.28
C PRO A 86 9.99 14.17 12.57
N TYR A 87 10.97 14.91 13.11
CA TYR A 87 12.10 14.29 13.78
C TYR A 87 11.57 13.52 14.98
N TYR A 88 11.67 12.19 14.98
CA TYR A 88 11.31 11.37 16.14
C TYR A 88 12.36 11.49 17.25
N VAL A 89 13.62 11.74 16.86
CA VAL A 89 14.77 12.01 17.73
C VAL A 89 15.50 13.21 17.14
N ALA A 90 16.06 14.09 17.97
CA ALA A 90 16.77 15.28 17.51
C ALA A 90 17.81 14.93 16.43
N GLY A 91 17.66 15.49 15.23
CA GLY A 91 18.57 15.23 14.10
C GLY A 91 18.31 13.94 13.28
N TRP A 92 17.35 13.09 13.66
CA TRP A 92 16.96 11.88 12.91
C TRP A 92 15.62 12.02 12.19
N ARG A 93 15.63 11.82 10.87
CA ARG A 93 14.41 11.80 10.05
C ARG A 93 13.97 10.38 9.78
N VAL A 94 12.69 10.07 10.01
CA VAL A 94 12.09 8.79 9.62
C VAL A 94 11.82 8.80 8.12
N LEU A 95 12.32 7.80 7.41
CA LEU A 95 12.11 7.67 5.96
C LEU A 95 10.97 6.72 5.63
N CYS A 96 10.85 5.61 6.38
CA CYS A 96 9.71 4.71 6.35
C CYS A 96 9.67 3.82 7.60
N ILE A 97 8.52 3.19 7.81
CA ILE A 97 8.28 2.21 8.88
C ILE A 97 7.94 0.87 8.24
N LEU A 98 8.54 -0.21 8.73
CA LEU A 98 8.23 -1.59 8.37
C LEU A 98 7.62 -2.27 9.59
N VAL A 99 6.49 -2.95 9.41
CA VAL A 99 5.70 -3.57 10.46
C VAL A 99 5.60 -5.06 10.20
N PHE A 100 5.87 -5.84 11.24
CA PHE A 100 5.89 -7.30 11.19
C PHE A 100 5.05 -7.85 12.35
N ASN A 101 4.05 -8.67 12.05
CA ASN A 101 3.32 -9.43 13.06
C ASN A 101 3.92 -10.83 13.15
N SER A 102 4.31 -11.26 14.35
CA SER A 102 4.95 -12.57 14.54
C SER A 102 3.99 -13.75 14.26
N ASN A 103 2.68 -13.52 14.29
CA ASN A 103 1.66 -14.48 13.84
C ASN A 103 1.61 -14.64 12.31
N GLU A 104 2.32 -13.81 11.55
CA GLU A 104 2.47 -13.92 10.10
C GLU A 104 3.74 -14.68 9.70
N PHE A 105 4.54 -15.13 10.67
CA PHE A 105 5.82 -15.77 10.36
C PHE A 105 5.62 -17.20 9.88
N GLU A 106 6.34 -17.55 8.82
CA GLU A 106 6.20 -18.83 8.14
C GLU A 106 7.42 -19.72 8.32
N SER A 107 7.17 -21.04 8.34
CA SER A 107 8.21 -22.06 8.33
C SER A 107 8.65 -22.30 6.89
N VAL A 108 9.57 -21.46 6.41
CA VAL A 108 10.09 -21.55 5.04
C VAL A 108 11.61 -21.58 5.02
N PRO A 109 12.22 -22.41 4.16
CA PRO A 109 13.66 -22.44 3.99
C PRO A 109 14.20 -21.04 3.70
N LEU A 110 15.34 -20.74 4.31
CA LEU A 110 16.01 -19.49 4.10
C LEU A 110 17.08 -19.69 3.03
N ASP A 111 16.75 -19.35 1.80
CA ASP A 111 17.72 -19.28 0.70
C ASP A 111 18.54 -17.97 0.83
N VAL A 112 19.31 -17.84 1.92
CA VAL A 112 20.38 -16.84 2.00
C VAL A 112 21.56 -17.39 1.20
N GLY A 113 21.49 -17.33 -0.12
CA GLY A 113 22.72 -17.51 -0.90
C GLY A 113 23.76 -16.49 -0.41
N THR A 114 24.87 -16.95 0.21
CA THR A 114 26.15 -16.28 0.62
C THR A 114 26.17 -14.81 1.07
N LYS A 115 25.04 -14.12 1.17
CA LYS A 115 24.96 -12.67 1.39
C LYS A 115 24.78 -12.40 2.88
N PRO A 116 25.60 -11.52 3.48
CA PRO A 116 25.42 -11.10 4.86
C PRO A 116 23.99 -10.61 5.09
N THR A 117 23.32 -11.25 6.04
CA THR A 117 21.93 -10.98 6.42
C THR A 117 21.86 -11.09 7.93
N GLN A 118 21.27 -10.08 8.55
CA GLN A 118 21.11 -10.02 9.99
C GLN A 118 19.82 -10.69 10.43
N VAL A 119 19.92 -11.47 11.50
CA VAL A 119 18.77 -12.10 12.14
C VAL A 119 18.37 -11.24 13.32
N LEU A 120 17.11 -10.79 13.34
CA LEU A 120 16.51 -10.09 14.47
C LEU A 120 15.61 -11.07 15.22
N ASN A 121 15.54 -10.91 16.55
CA ASN A 121 14.65 -11.73 17.37
C ASN A 121 13.20 -11.31 17.11
N ALA A 122 12.36 -12.28 16.77
CA ALA A 122 10.92 -12.08 16.68
C ALA A 122 10.37 -11.51 18.00
N PRO A 123 9.39 -10.60 17.93
CA PRO A 123 8.60 -10.24 19.10
C PRO A 123 7.76 -11.45 19.55
N THR A 124 7.21 -11.38 20.77
CA THR A 124 6.23 -12.37 21.22
C THR A 124 4.95 -12.31 20.37
N PRO A 125 4.11 -13.37 20.33
CA PRO A 125 2.89 -13.42 19.51
C PRO A 125 1.86 -12.30 19.74
N ASP A 126 1.92 -11.63 20.88
CA ASP A 126 1.05 -10.53 21.31
C ASP A 126 1.59 -9.13 20.96
N LEU A 127 2.75 -9.06 20.31
CA LEU A 127 3.43 -7.82 19.97
C LEU A 127 3.75 -7.78 18.47
N ASP A 128 3.67 -6.58 17.90
CA ASP A 128 4.20 -6.31 16.56
C ASP A 128 5.66 -5.86 16.68
N ALA A 129 6.45 -6.09 15.63
CA ALA A 129 7.78 -5.50 15.50
C ALA A 129 7.74 -4.33 14.53
N TRP A 130 8.20 -3.18 15.01
CA TRP A 130 8.36 -1.98 14.21
C TRP A 130 9.82 -1.75 13.90
N VAL A 131 10.13 -1.60 12.61
CA VAL A 131 11.45 -1.25 12.12
C VAL A 131 11.39 0.09 11.42
N PHE A 132 12.13 1.05 11.95
CA PHE A 132 12.31 2.37 11.39
C PHE A 132 13.55 2.39 10.49
N VAL A 133 13.39 2.94 9.30
CA VAL A 133 14.50 3.33 8.44
C VAL A 133 14.68 4.83 8.62
N ILE A 134 15.74 5.24 9.33
CA ILE A 134 15.96 6.64 9.72
C ILE A 134 17.28 7.16 9.16
N ALA A 135 17.35 8.46 8.86
CA ALA A 135 18.56 9.07 8.34
C ALA A 135 18.88 10.43 8.98
N THR A 136 20.17 10.67 9.15
CA THR A 136 20.74 11.99 9.43
C THR A 136 21.65 12.41 8.27
N ASP A 137 21.78 13.71 8.06
CA ASP A 137 22.80 14.29 7.17
C ASP A 137 24.11 14.58 7.91
N ASP A 138 24.08 14.60 9.24
CA ASP A 138 25.24 14.85 10.11
C ASP A 138 25.14 13.97 11.36
N ARG A 139 25.97 12.94 11.44
CA ARG A 139 25.95 11.99 12.57
C ARG A 139 26.47 12.61 13.86
N ALA A 140 27.32 13.63 13.80
CA ALA A 140 27.89 14.26 15.00
C ALA A 140 26.87 15.14 15.74
N ASN A 141 25.92 15.71 15.00
CA ASN A 141 24.86 16.57 15.53
C ASN A 141 23.53 15.82 15.77
N ALA A 142 23.48 14.53 15.44
CA ALA A 142 22.30 13.72 15.68
C ALA A 142 22.30 13.19 17.12
N GLY A 143 21.12 13.19 17.75
CA GLY A 143 20.94 12.61 19.09
C GLY A 143 21.26 11.11 19.13
N GLU A 144 21.38 10.56 20.34
CA GLU A 144 21.64 9.13 20.51
C GLU A 144 20.39 8.30 20.16
N ILE A 145 20.63 7.13 19.56
CA ILE A 145 19.58 6.13 19.32
C ILE A 145 19.73 5.09 20.43
N GLU A 146 18.79 5.06 21.36
CA GLU A 146 18.80 4.10 22.47
C GLU A 146 18.36 2.70 22.03
N SER A 147 17.54 2.61 20.97
CA SER A 147 17.05 1.36 20.42
C SER A 147 18.15 0.54 19.74
N PRO A 148 18.06 -0.80 19.75
CA PRO A 148 19.00 -1.65 19.03
C PRO A 148 19.09 -1.27 17.55
N ILE A 149 20.33 -1.14 17.06
CA ILE A 149 20.60 -0.90 15.64
C ILE A 149 20.71 -2.26 14.95
N ALA A 150 19.80 -2.52 14.02
CA ALA A 150 19.94 -3.62 13.09
C ALA A 150 21.13 -3.33 12.16
N GLY A 151 21.03 -2.28 11.35
CA GLY A 151 22.10 -1.92 10.42
C GLY A 151 22.37 -0.44 10.38
N GLU A 152 23.62 -0.10 10.07
CA GLU A 152 24.02 1.28 9.76
C GLU A 152 24.75 1.30 8.42
N LEU A 153 24.35 2.23 7.54
CA LEU A 153 24.96 2.47 6.25
C LEU A 153 25.46 3.93 6.23
N PRO A 154 26.77 4.16 6.04
CA PRO A 154 27.32 5.51 6.00
C PRO A 154 26.82 6.27 4.77
N ARG A 155 26.59 7.58 4.92
CA ARG A 155 26.19 8.46 3.83
C ARG A 155 27.35 9.39 3.42
N PRO A 156 27.43 9.79 2.13
CA PRO A 156 28.56 10.59 1.63
C PRO A 156 28.71 11.96 2.29
N ASN A 157 27.63 12.52 2.85
CA ASN A 157 27.62 13.84 3.49
C ASN A 157 28.08 13.83 4.95
N GLY A 158 28.61 12.73 5.46
CA GLY A 158 28.97 12.59 6.88
C GLY A 158 27.80 12.16 7.77
N GLY A 159 26.62 11.97 7.18
CA GLY A 159 25.46 11.40 7.85
C GLY A 159 25.44 9.87 7.85
N SER A 160 24.37 9.33 8.42
CA SER A 160 24.13 7.88 8.51
C SER A 160 22.69 7.55 8.15
N LEU A 161 22.50 6.36 7.57
CA LEU A 161 21.22 5.68 7.45
C LEU A 161 21.22 4.53 8.46
N VAL A 162 20.25 4.51 9.36
CA VAL A 162 20.14 3.51 10.43
C VAL A 162 18.83 2.75 10.27
N ILE A 163 18.90 1.44 10.43
CA ILE A 163 17.77 0.54 10.56
C ILE A 163 17.70 0.17 12.04
N THR A 164 16.65 0.60 12.73
CA THR A 164 16.46 0.36 14.17
C THR A 164 15.01 0.04 14.45
N GLY A 165 14.71 -0.65 15.54
CA GLY A 165 13.37 -1.09 15.81
C GLY A 165 13.22 -1.81 17.13
N GLY A 166 11.98 -2.13 17.46
CA GLY A 166 11.64 -2.81 18.69
C GLY A 166 10.20 -3.35 18.67
N PRO A 167 9.86 -4.16 19.68
CA PRO A 167 8.51 -4.63 19.87
C PRO A 167 7.60 -3.46 20.28
N VAL A 168 6.38 -3.46 19.77
CA VAL A 168 5.30 -2.54 20.16
C VAL A 168 4.04 -3.36 20.46
N ALA A 169 3.16 -2.79 21.31
CA ALA A 169 1.87 -3.42 21.59
C ALA A 169 1.13 -3.69 20.27
N HIS A 170 0.59 -4.90 20.12
CA HIS A 170 -0.15 -5.26 18.92
C HIS A 170 -1.31 -4.28 18.72
N ASP A 171 -1.37 -3.69 17.54
CA ASP A 171 -2.44 -2.79 17.15
C ASP A 171 -3.18 -3.39 15.95
N PRO A 172 -4.35 -3.98 16.17
CA PRO A 172 -5.17 -4.53 15.11
C PRO A 172 -5.54 -3.50 14.04
N SER A 173 -5.50 -2.18 14.31
CA SER A 173 -5.74 -1.14 13.30
C SER A 173 -4.55 -0.96 12.34
N LEU A 174 -3.35 -1.37 12.76
CA LEU A 174 -2.12 -1.31 11.97
C LEU A 174 -1.96 -2.56 11.10
N THR A 175 -2.43 -3.71 11.58
CA THR A 175 -2.71 -4.88 10.73
C THR A 175 -3.98 -4.65 9.89
N ALA A 176 -5.02 -3.97 10.37
CA ALA A 176 -6.20 -3.61 9.57
C ALA A 176 -5.95 -2.44 8.62
N ALA A 177 -4.75 -1.84 8.62
CA ALA A 177 -4.26 -1.04 7.50
C ALA A 177 -4.01 -1.93 6.25
N VAL A 178 -3.95 -3.26 6.43
CA VAL A 178 -4.10 -4.27 5.37
C VAL A 178 -5.52 -4.26 4.79
N ASP A 179 -6.50 -3.75 5.53
CA ASP A 179 -7.91 -3.76 5.17
C ASP A 179 -8.49 -2.38 4.81
N THR A 180 -8.12 -1.26 5.47
CA THR A 180 -8.93 -0.03 5.39
C THR A 180 -8.18 1.22 5.90
N ASP A 181 -7.11 1.69 5.23
CA ASP A 181 -6.55 2.99 5.65
C ASP A 181 -7.57 4.10 5.29
N ARG A 182 -8.27 4.60 6.32
CA ARG A 182 -9.42 5.52 6.25
C ARG A 182 -9.06 6.85 5.57
N ASP A 183 -7.77 7.16 5.51
CA ASP A 183 -7.17 8.37 4.93
C ASP A 183 -5.96 8.06 4.00
N GLY A 184 -5.73 6.78 3.63
CA GLY A 184 -4.47 6.36 3.00
C GLY A 184 -4.60 5.25 1.96
N PHE A 185 -3.68 5.26 1.00
CA PHE A 185 -3.47 4.19 0.03
C PHE A 185 -3.01 2.92 0.77
N GLY A 186 -3.69 1.79 0.56
CA GLY A 186 -3.21 0.45 0.86
C GLY A 186 -3.01 -0.30 -0.46
N TRP A 187 -1.78 -0.67 -0.81
CA TRP A 187 -1.52 -1.49 -2.01
C TRP A 187 -0.80 -2.77 -1.66
N GLN A 188 -1.25 -3.87 -2.26
CA GLN A 188 -0.75 -5.20 -2.01
C GLN A 188 0.08 -5.69 -3.19
N ALA A 189 1.34 -6.01 -2.95
CA ALA A 189 2.10 -6.86 -3.88
C ALA A 189 1.99 -8.29 -3.37
N PRO A 190 1.32 -9.21 -4.10
CA PRO A 190 1.51 -10.60 -3.82
C PRO A 190 3.01 -10.93 -4.00
N SER A 191 3.51 -11.89 -3.23
CA SER A 191 4.73 -12.60 -3.59
C SER A 191 4.65 -12.95 -5.08
N ARG A 192 5.73 -12.74 -5.84
CA ARG A 192 5.78 -13.09 -7.27
C ARG A 192 5.16 -14.48 -7.47
N ARG A 193 4.20 -14.63 -8.40
CA ARG A 193 3.52 -15.93 -8.62
C ARG A 193 4.58 -16.99 -8.91
N GLY A 194 4.68 -18.02 -8.06
CA GLY A 194 5.76 -19.03 -8.11
C GLY A 194 7.01 -18.73 -7.27
N SER A 195 6.99 -17.71 -6.41
CA SER A 195 7.96 -17.48 -5.35
C SER A 195 7.79 -18.52 -4.24
N GLU A 196 8.90 -19.08 -3.75
CA GLU A 196 8.90 -19.96 -2.56
C GLU A 196 8.74 -19.18 -1.24
N GLU A 197 8.88 -17.85 -1.26
CA GLU A 197 8.62 -17.02 -0.08
C GLU A 197 7.14 -16.55 -0.05
N PRO A 198 6.35 -17.00 0.94
CA PRO A 198 4.90 -16.76 1.05
C PRO A 198 4.62 -15.45 1.77
N PHE A 199 5.34 -14.38 1.44
CA PHE A 199 5.16 -13.08 2.09
C PHE A 199 4.70 -12.05 1.08
N GLY A 200 3.61 -11.36 1.42
CA GLY A 200 3.17 -10.15 0.77
C GLY A 200 3.37 -8.95 1.68
N PHE A 201 3.09 -7.76 1.17
CA PHE A 201 3.07 -6.56 1.99
C PHE A 201 2.00 -5.59 1.53
N VAL A 202 1.49 -4.81 2.47
CA VAL A 202 0.63 -3.66 2.22
C VAL A 202 1.40 -2.39 2.50
N CYS A 203 1.33 -1.43 1.57
CA CYS A 203 1.94 -0.12 1.76
C CYS A 203 0.90 0.94 2.07
N GLY A 204 1.05 1.62 3.21
CA GLY A 204 0.35 2.84 3.63
C GLY A 204 1.10 4.11 3.21
N LEU A 205 0.47 5.03 2.48
CA LEU A 205 1.08 6.31 2.06
C LEU A 205 0.54 7.49 2.88
N GLY A 206 0.90 7.54 4.16
CA GLY A 206 0.74 8.75 4.99
C GLY A 206 1.96 9.68 4.90
N ASP A 207 2.09 10.60 5.88
CA ASP A 207 3.27 11.48 6.02
C ASP A 207 4.58 10.68 6.08
N VAL A 208 4.53 9.52 6.73
CA VAL A 208 5.60 8.52 6.72
C VAL A 208 5.10 7.27 6.01
N PRO A 209 5.76 6.82 4.92
CA PRO A 209 5.43 5.56 4.28
C PRO A 209 5.54 4.40 5.27
N ARG A 210 4.50 3.58 5.35
CA ARG A 210 4.45 2.37 6.20
C ARG A 210 4.30 1.13 5.32
N PHE A 211 4.96 0.04 5.68
CA PHE A 211 4.80 -1.27 5.04
C PHE A 211 4.49 -2.31 6.10
N ALA A 212 3.38 -3.03 5.95
CA ALA A 212 3.04 -4.16 6.80
C ALA A 212 3.23 -5.46 6.01
N GLU A 213 4.05 -6.37 6.52
CA GLU A 213 4.22 -7.71 5.94
C GLU A 213 3.11 -8.66 6.44
N TYR A 214 2.66 -9.56 5.58
CA TYR A 214 1.70 -10.62 5.92
C TYR A 214 2.06 -11.95 5.22
N SER A 215 1.62 -13.07 5.78
CA SER A 215 1.74 -14.41 5.19
C SER A 215 0.64 -14.65 4.17
N THR A 216 1.01 -15.00 2.94
CA THR A 216 0.07 -15.44 1.90
C THR A 216 -0.50 -16.84 2.14
N ASN A 217 0.01 -17.58 3.13
CA ASN A 217 -0.47 -18.93 3.47
C ASN A 217 -1.51 -18.90 4.60
N ARG A 218 -1.41 -17.96 5.53
CA ARG A 218 -2.36 -17.80 6.66
C ARG A 218 -3.49 -16.87 6.31
N HIS A 219 -3.17 -15.85 5.53
CA HIS A 219 -4.14 -14.91 5.00
C HIS A 219 -4.23 -15.18 3.51
N ASP A 220 -5.45 -15.48 3.05
CA ASP A 220 -5.78 -15.06 1.71
C ASP A 220 -5.44 -13.56 1.64
N PRO A 221 -4.75 -13.08 0.60
CA PRO A 221 -4.64 -11.64 0.40
C PRO A 221 -6.04 -11.08 0.64
N PRO A 222 -6.27 -10.14 1.59
CA PRO A 222 -7.59 -9.58 1.81
C PRO A 222 -8.23 -9.36 0.45
N PRO A 223 -9.47 -9.82 0.23
CA PRO A 223 -10.11 -9.56 -1.04
C PRO A 223 -9.94 -8.07 -1.28
N LEU A 224 -9.28 -7.72 -2.39
CA LEU A 224 -9.06 -6.33 -2.76
C LEU A 224 -10.39 -5.55 -2.89
N VAL A 225 -11.50 -6.29 -2.82
CA VAL A 225 -12.86 -5.84 -2.56
C VAL A 225 -13.10 -5.87 -1.04
N PRO A 226 -13.00 -4.72 -0.34
CA PRO A 226 -13.08 -4.67 1.12
C PRO A 226 -14.47 -5.06 1.60
N ASN A 227 -14.58 -5.57 2.83
CA ASN A 227 -15.78 -5.29 3.61
C ASN A 227 -15.88 -3.77 3.71
N LEU A 228 -16.90 -3.17 3.09
CA LEU A 228 -17.15 -1.74 3.11
C LEU A 228 -18.17 -1.42 4.23
N PRO A 229 -17.74 -1.20 5.48
CA PRO A 229 -18.65 -0.95 6.59
C PRO A 229 -19.52 0.29 6.32
N GLY A 230 -20.83 0.16 6.54
CA GLY A 230 -21.79 1.23 6.32
C GLY A 230 -22.25 1.41 4.86
N LEU A 231 -21.90 0.48 3.97
CA LEU A 231 -22.42 0.46 2.60
C LEU A 231 -23.87 -0.06 2.56
N ASP A 232 -24.76 0.65 1.87
CA ASP A 232 -26.17 0.28 1.69
C ASP A 232 -26.40 -0.70 0.52
N GLY A 233 -25.53 -1.69 0.35
CA GLY A 233 -25.59 -2.64 -0.78
C GLY A 233 -24.74 -3.89 -0.58
N VAL A 234 -24.93 -4.87 -1.45
CA VAL A 234 -24.15 -6.12 -1.46
C VAL A 234 -22.95 -5.97 -2.37
N VAL A 235 -21.76 -6.24 -1.83
CA VAL A 235 -20.50 -6.13 -2.59
C VAL A 235 -20.22 -7.42 -3.37
N HIS A 236 -19.85 -7.28 -4.63
CA HIS A 236 -19.52 -8.37 -5.56
C HIS A 236 -18.12 -8.16 -6.19
N PRO A 237 -17.45 -9.25 -6.63
CA PRO A 237 -16.20 -9.17 -7.36
C PRO A 237 -16.31 -8.35 -8.66
N TRP A 238 -15.26 -7.60 -9.01
CA TRP A 238 -15.20 -6.85 -10.28
C TRP A 238 -15.35 -7.72 -11.52
N ALA A 239 -14.95 -9.00 -11.45
CA ALA A 239 -15.09 -9.95 -12.54
C ALA A 239 -16.56 -10.15 -12.98
N ASP A 240 -17.50 -9.87 -12.08
CA ASP A 240 -18.94 -9.99 -12.30
C ASP A 240 -19.61 -8.64 -12.63
N ALA A 241 -18.83 -7.56 -12.80
CA ALA A 241 -19.35 -6.24 -13.13
C ALA A 241 -20.08 -6.25 -14.50
N PRO A 242 -21.15 -5.45 -14.68
CA PRO A 242 -21.87 -5.38 -15.95
C PRO A 242 -20.95 -5.00 -17.11
N THR A 243 -21.09 -5.69 -18.25
CA THR A 243 -20.14 -5.61 -19.37
C THR A 243 -20.12 -4.24 -20.05
N GLU A 244 -21.19 -3.46 -19.91
CA GLU A 244 -21.31 -2.07 -20.35
C GLU A 244 -20.33 -1.14 -19.62
N PHE A 245 -19.89 -1.54 -18.43
CA PHE A 245 -18.87 -0.88 -17.62
C PHE A 245 -17.57 -1.69 -17.57
N ALA A 246 -17.51 -2.84 -18.25
CA ALA A 246 -16.30 -3.63 -18.43
C ALA A 246 -15.40 -2.97 -19.48
N GLY A 247 -14.62 -2.00 -19.00
CA GLY A 247 -13.69 -1.19 -19.78
C GLY A 247 -14.00 0.30 -19.66
N PRO A 248 -13.23 1.15 -20.36
CA PRO A 248 -11.93 1.71 -19.92
C PRO A 248 -11.59 1.59 -18.41
N ASP A 249 -10.31 1.74 -18.05
CA ASP A 249 -9.83 1.86 -16.66
C ASP A 249 -10.34 3.16 -15.97
N ALA A 250 -11.64 3.44 -16.05
CA ALA A 250 -12.27 4.69 -15.66
C ALA A 250 -12.98 4.58 -14.31
N PHE A 251 -13.75 3.51 -14.06
CA PHE A 251 -14.65 3.43 -12.90
C PHE A 251 -14.02 2.68 -11.72
N CYS A 252 -13.90 3.27 -10.53
CA CYS A 252 -13.39 2.53 -9.36
C CYS A 252 -14.44 1.60 -8.73
N ALA A 253 -15.72 1.85 -9.00
CA ALA A 253 -16.79 0.90 -8.72
C ALA A 253 -17.94 1.06 -9.72
N VAL A 254 -18.85 0.10 -9.74
CA VAL A 254 -20.15 0.18 -10.42
C VAL A 254 -21.23 -0.14 -9.40
N VAL A 255 -22.26 0.69 -9.34
CA VAL A 255 -23.46 0.43 -8.54
C VAL A 255 -24.58 0.02 -9.49
N ALA A 256 -25.26 -1.08 -9.21
CA ALA A 256 -26.45 -1.54 -9.93
C ALA A 256 -27.61 -1.66 -8.95
N CYS A 257 -28.67 -0.89 -9.17
CA CYS A 257 -29.83 -0.80 -8.29
C CYS A 257 -31.07 -1.45 -8.94
N SER A 258 -31.92 -2.00 -8.08
CA SER A 258 -33.28 -2.44 -8.38
C SER A 258 -34.21 -1.99 -7.26
N ASP A 259 -35.51 -2.25 -7.43
CA ASP A 259 -36.52 -2.04 -6.37
C ASP A 259 -36.25 -2.89 -5.11
N THR A 260 -35.46 -3.97 -5.25
CA THR A 260 -35.19 -4.93 -4.17
C THR A 260 -33.85 -4.73 -3.48
N GLY A 261 -32.96 -3.88 -4.02
CA GLY A 261 -31.67 -3.61 -3.39
C GLY A 261 -30.62 -3.03 -4.34
N ALA A 262 -29.36 -3.04 -3.90
CA ALA A 262 -28.22 -2.57 -4.67
C ALA A 262 -27.07 -3.58 -4.63
N SER A 263 -26.47 -3.81 -5.79
CA SER A 263 -25.22 -4.56 -5.97
C SER A 263 -24.09 -3.58 -6.29
N VAL A 264 -22.93 -3.75 -5.65
CA VAL A 264 -21.77 -2.88 -5.80
C VAL A 264 -20.58 -3.73 -6.24
N TYR A 265 -20.00 -3.37 -7.38
CA TYR A 265 -18.84 -4.06 -7.95
C TYR A 265 -17.64 -3.13 -7.82
N VAL A 266 -16.63 -3.49 -7.03
CA VAL A 266 -15.47 -2.63 -6.74
C VAL A 266 -14.28 -3.10 -7.56
N ASP A 267 -13.64 -2.22 -8.34
CA ASP A 267 -12.42 -2.58 -9.07
C ASP A 267 -11.26 -2.61 -8.07
N PRO A 268 -10.69 -3.79 -7.79
CA PRO A 268 -9.62 -3.95 -6.82
C PRO A 268 -8.31 -3.24 -7.20
N ARG A 269 -8.18 -2.84 -8.46
CA ARG A 269 -7.00 -2.14 -8.99
C ARG A 269 -7.13 -0.62 -8.87
N ALA A 270 -8.30 -0.12 -8.49
CA ALA A 270 -8.61 1.30 -8.47
C ALA A 270 -8.29 1.94 -7.12
N HIS A 271 -7.75 3.15 -7.16
CA HIS A 271 -7.34 3.87 -5.96
C HIS A 271 -8.45 4.81 -5.48
N CYS A 272 -9.39 4.26 -4.73
CA CYS A 272 -10.46 5.02 -4.08
C CYS A 272 -10.37 4.89 -2.56
N THR A 273 -10.36 6.01 -1.83
CA THR A 273 -10.49 6.03 -0.37
C THR A 273 -11.83 5.38 -0.01
N GLN A 274 -11.82 4.37 0.86
CA GLN A 274 -13.04 3.60 1.13
C GLN A 274 -14.17 4.44 1.73
N SER A 275 -13.84 5.39 2.61
CA SER A 275 -14.82 6.32 3.19
C SER A 275 -15.51 7.15 2.10
N HIS A 276 -14.75 7.67 1.13
CA HIS A 276 -15.29 8.39 -0.02
C HIS A 276 -16.07 7.47 -0.96
N LEU A 277 -15.58 6.25 -1.20
CA LEU A 277 -16.29 5.28 -2.03
C LEU A 277 -17.65 4.91 -1.43
N VAL A 278 -17.70 4.60 -0.13
CA VAL A 278 -18.95 4.30 0.59
C VAL A 278 -19.90 5.49 0.53
N ALA A 279 -19.40 6.70 0.80
CA ALA A 279 -20.22 7.91 0.72
C ALA A 279 -20.79 8.11 -0.69
N ASP A 280 -19.98 7.96 -1.74
CA ASP A 280 -20.42 8.13 -3.12
C ASP A 280 -21.39 7.04 -3.57
N VAL A 281 -21.16 5.78 -3.19
CA VAL A 281 -22.07 4.70 -3.52
C VAL A 281 -23.40 4.86 -2.79
N ASN A 282 -23.40 5.19 -1.50
CA ASN A 282 -24.64 5.39 -0.74
C ASN A 282 -25.44 6.59 -1.26
N ASP A 283 -24.76 7.66 -1.67
CA ASP A 283 -25.40 8.81 -2.32
C ASP A 283 -26.05 8.40 -3.67
N LEU A 284 -25.38 7.58 -4.48
CA LEU A 284 -25.94 7.07 -5.74
C LEU A 284 -27.13 6.14 -5.52
N ILE A 285 -27.06 5.25 -4.52
CA ILE A 285 -28.18 4.38 -4.12
C ILE A 285 -29.37 5.24 -3.66
N SER A 286 -29.09 6.32 -2.91
CA SER A 286 -30.12 7.28 -2.48
C SER A 286 -30.72 8.04 -3.65
N ALA A 287 -29.90 8.47 -4.62
CA ALA A 287 -30.37 9.13 -5.84
C ALA A 287 -31.34 8.23 -6.62
N PHE A 288 -31.00 6.94 -6.80
CA PHE A 288 -31.89 5.97 -7.42
C PHE A 288 -33.23 5.84 -6.67
N LYS A 289 -33.19 5.66 -5.35
CA LYS A 289 -34.40 5.56 -4.50
C LYS A 289 -35.29 6.81 -4.57
N LEU A 290 -34.70 7.98 -4.82
CA LEU A 290 -35.41 9.25 -4.96
C LEU A 290 -35.83 9.57 -6.41
N GLY A 291 -35.54 8.69 -7.37
CA GLY A 291 -35.80 8.92 -8.80
C GLY A 291 -34.91 9.99 -9.44
N LEU A 292 -33.78 10.33 -8.81
CA LEU A 292 -32.79 11.30 -9.28
C LEU A 292 -31.74 10.62 -10.19
N VAL A 293 -32.23 9.92 -11.20
CA VAL A 293 -31.43 9.18 -12.18
C VAL A 293 -31.13 10.10 -13.38
N ASP A 294 -29.86 10.34 -13.67
CA ASP A 294 -29.42 11.17 -14.80
C ASP A 294 -28.96 10.33 -16.02
N ASP A 295 -28.42 10.99 -17.04
CA ASP A 295 -27.97 10.37 -18.29
C ASP A 295 -26.73 9.47 -18.15
N GLN A 296 -26.10 9.40 -16.97
CA GLN A 296 -24.99 8.51 -16.67
C GLN A 296 -25.44 7.14 -16.17
N TRP A 297 -26.73 6.98 -15.90
CA TRP A 297 -27.32 5.69 -15.55
C TRP A 297 -27.72 4.92 -16.80
N ARG A 298 -27.56 3.60 -16.74
CA ARG A 298 -27.89 2.68 -17.82
C ARG A 298 -28.80 1.58 -17.31
N GLU A 299 -29.82 1.27 -18.07
CA GLU A 299 -30.62 0.07 -17.84
C GLU A 299 -29.84 -1.15 -18.32
N LEU A 300 -29.71 -2.14 -17.45
CA LEU A 300 -29.06 -3.43 -17.72
C LEU A 300 -30.09 -4.42 -18.28
N ALA A 301 -29.60 -5.45 -18.97
CA ALA A 301 -30.46 -6.49 -19.56
C ALA A 301 -31.33 -7.26 -18.55
N ASP A 302 -30.97 -7.24 -17.27
CA ASP A 302 -31.71 -7.87 -16.18
C ASP A 302 -32.72 -6.93 -15.48
N GLY A 303 -32.93 -5.73 -16.04
CA GLY A 303 -33.87 -4.73 -15.53
C GLY A 303 -33.33 -3.87 -14.38
N ARG A 304 -32.08 -4.07 -13.95
CA ARG A 304 -31.41 -3.17 -12.99
C ARG A 304 -30.99 -1.88 -13.68
N THR A 305 -30.85 -0.80 -12.93
CA THR A 305 -30.25 0.45 -13.41
C THR A 305 -28.88 0.64 -12.76
N ALA A 306 -27.84 0.87 -13.56
CA ALA A 306 -26.47 0.95 -13.08
C ALA A 306 -25.74 2.22 -13.50
N THR A 307 -24.77 2.64 -12.70
CA THR A 307 -23.84 3.71 -13.05
C THR A 307 -22.45 3.44 -12.45
N GLY A 308 -21.44 4.04 -13.05
CA GLY A 308 -20.06 3.92 -12.60
C GLY A 308 -19.70 5.01 -11.60
N VAL A 309 -18.82 4.69 -10.66
CA VAL A 309 -18.22 5.62 -9.70
C VAL A 309 -16.84 6.01 -10.21
N THR A 310 -16.62 7.29 -10.52
CA THR A 310 -15.30 7.81 -10.89
C THR A 310 -15.16 9.31 -10.62
N MET A 311 -13.92 9.79 -10.62
CA MET A 311 -13.62 11.22 -10.61
C MET A 311 -13.75 11.79 -12.02
N ARG A 312 -14.16 13.06 -12.12
CA ARG A 312 -14.27 13.76 -13.42
C ARG A 312 -12.97 13.70 -14.22
N ALA A 313 -11.83 13.97 -13.59
CA ALA A 313 -10.53 13.93 -14.27
C ALA A 313 -10.20 12.55 -14.87
N THR A 314 -10.55 11.47 -14.16
CA THR A 314 -10.36 10.09 -14.65
C THR A 314 -11.32 9.77 -15.79
N ALA A 315 -12.57 10.22 -15.70
CA ALA A 315 -13.55 10.08 -16.78
C ALA A 315 -13.11 10.81 -18.06
N ASP A 316 -12.66 12.07 -17.92
CA ASP A 316 -12.15 12.88 -19.03
C ASP A 316 -10.93 12.24 -19.70
N ALA A 317 -9.98 11.74 -18.90
CA ALA A 317 -8.79 11.03 -19.40
C ALA A 317 -9.15 9.71 -20.13
N ALA A 318 -10.26 9.08 -19.73
CA ALA A 318 -10.80 7.90 -20.39
C ALA A 318 -11.68 8.23 -21.62
N GLY A 319 -11.86 9.50 -21.96
CA GLY A 319 -12.69 9.95 -23.08
C GLY A 319 -14.20 9.93 -22.80
N LEU A 320 -14.61 9.81 -21.54
CA LEU A 320 -16.01 9.84 -21.10
C LEU A 320 -16.50 11.29 -20.98
N SER A 321 -16.64 11.95 -22.14
CA SER A 321 -17.10 13.34 -22.21
C SER A 321 -18.49 13.51 -21.59
N GLY A 322 -18.63 14.53 -20.73
CA GLY A 322 -19.91 14.87 -20.09
C GLY A 322 -20.22 14.10 -18.81
N TYR A 323 -19.34 13.19 -18.36
CA TYR A 323 -19.55 12.45 -17.11
C TYR A 323 -19.65 13.40 -15.91
N ARG A 324 -20.72 13.25 -15.13
CA ARG A 324 -20.99 14.01 -13.91
C ARG A 324 -20.81 13.10 -12.70
N PRO A 325 -19.86 13.40 -11.79
CA PRO A 325 -19.77 12.68 -10.53
C PRO A 325 -21.07 12.87 -9.74
N ASN A 326 -21.54 11.79 -9.11
CA ASN A 326 -22.58 11.73 -8.07
C ASN A 326 -23.55 12.95 -8.01
N PRO A 327 -24.79 12.85 -8.55
CA PRO A 327 -25.73 13.97 -8.64
C PRO A 327 -26.14 14.55 -7.28
N MET A 328 -26.01 13.78 -6.19
CA MET A 328 -26.33 14.26 -4.84
C MET A 328 -25.33 15.30 -4.32
N LYS A 329 -24.09 15.34 -4.83
CA LYS A 329 -23.09 16.34 -4.42
C LYS A 329 -23.50 17.76 -4.82
N ALA A 330 -24.28 17.93 -5.88
CA ALA A 330 -24.78 19.24 -6.30
C ALA A 330 -25.89 19.80 -5.38
N LEU A 331 -26.43 18.96 -4.48
CA LEU A 331 -27.53 19.31 -3.56
C LEU A 331 -27.07 19.59 -2.13
N LYS A 332 -25.80 19.33 -1.81
CA LYS A 332 -25.21 19.60 -0.48
C LYS A 332 -24.54 20.98 -0.50
N PRO A 333 -24.98 21.96 0.33
CA PRO A 333 -24.25 23.22 0.48
C PRO A 333 -22.87 22.96 1.12
N GLU A 334 -21.84 23.65 0.63
CA GLU A 334 -20.46 23.60 1.16
C GLU A 334 -20.38 23.94 2.66
#